data_AF-A0A3D4TN99-F1
#
_entry.id   AF-A0A3D4TN99-F1
#
_cell.length_a   1.000
_cell.length_b   1.000
_cell.length_c   1.000
_cell.angle_alpha   90.00
_cell.angle_beta   90.00
_cell.angle_gamma   90.00
#
_symmetry.space_group_name_H-M   'P 1'
#
loop_
_entity.id
_entity.type
_entity.pdbx_description
1 polymer ?
#
loop_
_entity_poly.entity_id
_entity_poly.type
_entity_poly.pdbx_seq_one_letter_code
_entity_poly.pdbx_strand_id
1 'polypeptide(L)'
;RIDLRLQGGWHLLRADLGIDDACRNAGGLQFQVWGDNRLLYDSGLVKAPGVVKPELDIRGLSTLSLRTLGAQGSQPAQVCANWANAVLIGQEGDSASIVAP
;
A
#
# COMPACT_ATOMS: atom_id res chain seq x y z
N ARG A 1 8.94 -1.36 0.43
CA ARG A 1 8.32 -1.81 -0.83
C ARG A 1 8.04 -3.29 -0.68
N ILE A 2 6.86 -3.75 -1.06
CA ILE A 2 6.48 -5.17 -1.12
C ILE A 2 5.99 -5.42 -2.54
N ASP A 3 6.59 -6.39 -3.21
CA ASP A 3 6.18 -6.81 -4.55
C ASP A 3 5.43 -8.14 -4.47
N LEU A 4 4.34 -8.23 -5.21
CA LEU A 4 3.46 -9.38 -5.24
C LEU A 4 3.32 -9.87 -6.67
N ARG A 5 3.39 -11.19 -6.86
CA ARG A 5 2.93 -11.85 -8.07
C ARG A 5 1.51 -12.36 -7.85
N LEU A 6 0.64 -12.08 -8.79
CA LEU A 6 -0.76 -12.48 -8.75
C LEU A 6 -0.99 -13.67 -9.68
N GLN A 7 -1.74 -14.66 -9.21
CA GLN A 7 -2.26 -15.76 -10.01
C GLN A 7 -3.76 -15.90 -9.73
N GLY A 8 -4.56 -15.92 -10.79
CA GLY A 8 -6.01 -16.02 -10.70
C GLY A 8 -6.74 -14.70 -11.01
N GLY A 9 -8.04 -14.69 -10.72
CA GLY A 9 -9.00 -13.65 -11.08
C GLY A 9 -9.21 -12.60 -10.00
N TRP A 10 -8.15 -11.94 -9.56
CA TRP A 10 -8.24 -10.91 -8.52
C TRP A 10 -9.11 -9.73 -8.98
N HIS A 11 -9.93 -9.19 -8.06
CA HIS A 11 -10.85 -8.09 -8.34
C HIS A 11 -10.44 -6.79 -7.67
N LEU A 12 -10.23 -6.79 -6.35
CA LEU A 12 -9.98 -5.58 -5.58
C LEU A 12 -8.74 -5.69 -4.69
N LEU A 13 -8.04 -4.57 -4.53
CA LEU A 13 -7.15 -4.30 -3.40
C LEU A 13 -7.82 -3.25 -2.50
N ARG A 14 -7.90 -3.52 -1.20
CA ARG A 14 -8.31 -2.55 -0.16
C ARG A 14 -7.26 -2.45 0.92
N ALA A 15 -7.15 -1.28 1.55
CA ALA A 15 -6.31 -1.07 2.73
C ALA A 15 -6.75 0.19 3.50
N ASP A 16 -6.35 0.27 4.78
CA ASP A 16 -6.36 1.47 5.61
C ASP A 16 -4.90 1.96 5.75
N LEU A 17 -4.59 3.12 5.18
CA LEU A 17 -3.22 3.64 5.09
C LEU A 17 -3.06 4.87 5.98
N GLY A 18 -2.11 4.81 6.93
CA GLY A 18 -1.89 5.88 7.89
C GLY A 18 -0.57 5.79 8.62
N ILE A 19 -0.20 6.88 9.29
CA ILE A 19 0.93 6.92 10.23
C ILE A 19 0.52 6.20 11.51
N ASP A 20 1.41 5.36 12.04
CA ASP A 20 1.14 4.65 13.29
C ASP A 20 1.15 5.64 14.48
N ASP A 21 0.24 5.47 15.43
CA ASP A 21 0.10 6.37 16.56
C ASP A 21 1.35 6.42 17.44
N ALA A 22 2.15 5.34 17.48
CA ALA A 22 3.41 5.29 18.22
C ALA A 22 4.46 6.31 17.74
N CYS A 23 4.37 6.75 16.49
CA CYS A 23 5.28 7.74 15.89
C CYS A 23 4.53 8.95 15.28
N ARG A 24 3.31 9.23 15.75
CA ARG A 24 2.42 10.26 15.18
C ARG A 24 3.03 11.66 15.03
N ASN A 25 4.05 11.98 15.82
CA ASN A 25 4.71 13.29 15.82
C ASN A 25 5.98 13.34 14.95
N ALA A 26 6.41 12.21 14.37
CA ALA A 26 7.65 12.13 13.59
C ALA A 26 7.51 12.79 12.21
N GLY A 27 6.31 12.79 11.64
CA GLY A 27 6.06 13.33 10.31
C GLY A 27 4.98 12.58 9.53
N GLY A 28 5.23 12.42 8.24
CA GLY A 28 4.34 11.74 7.30
C GLY A 28 5.09 11.11 6.13
N LEU A 29 4.40 10.31 5.35
CA LEU A 29 4.93 9.69 4.14
C LEU A 29 3.85 9.50 3.08
N GLN A 30 4.25 9.02 1.92
CA GLN A 30 3.37 8.73 0.79
C GLN A 30 3.22 7.22 0.59
N PHE A 31 2.01 6.79 0.25
CA PHE A 31 1.68 5.44 -0.15
C PHE A 31 1.39 5.39 -1.65
N GLN A 32 1.98 4.42 -2.34
CA GLN A 32 1.70 4.16 -3.73
C GLN A 32 1.38 2.70 -3.97
N VAL A 33 0.44 2.47 -4.89
CA VAL A 33 0.17 1.15 -5.46
C VAL A 33 0.49 1.21 -6.95
N TRP A 34 1.31 0.27 -7.39
CA TRP A 34 1.61 0.05 -8.80
C TRP A 34 1.11 -1.33 -9.20
N GLY A 35 0.59 -1.45 -10.43
CA GLY A 35 0.23 -2.72 -11.03
C GLY A 35 0.81 -2.83 -12.42
N ASP A 36 1.50 -3.94 -12.70
CA ASP A 36 2.19 -4.17 -13.97
C ASP A 36 3.00 -2.94 -14.44
N ASN A 37 3.80 -2.41 -13.52
CA ASN A 37 4.64 -1.22 -13.68
C ASN A 37 3.90 0.10 -13.98
N ARG A 38 2.58 0.17 -13.78
CA ARG A 38 1.78 1.40 -13.91
C ARG A 38 1.33 1.97 -12.56
N LEU A 39 1.40 3.31 -12.47
CA LEU A 39 0.67 4.17 -11.53
C LEU A 39 -0.80 3.77 -11.32
N LEU A 40 -1.20 3.12 -10.22
CA LEU A 40 -2.63 2.89 -9.93
C LEU A 40 -3.17 3.82 -8.85
N TYR A 41 -2.39 4.06 -7.80
CA TYR A 41 -2.79 4.91 -6.70
C TYR A 41 -1.60 5.64 -6.09
N ASP A 42 -1.85 6.88 -5.71
CA ASP A 42 -0.95 7.75 -4.98
C ASP A 42 -1.75 8.49 -3.92
N SER A 43 -1.39 8.32 -2.64
CA SER A 43 -2.08 9.00 -1.54
C SER A 43 -1.75 10.48 -1.43
N GLY A 44 -0.70 10.96 -2.10
CA GLY A 44 0.03 12.15 -1.66
C GLY A 44 0.62 11.96 -0.25
N LEU A 45 0.93 13.07 0.42
CA LEU A 45 1.44 13.05 1.78
C LEU A 45 0.34 12.72 2.79
N VAL A 46 0.53 11.66 3.56
CA VAL A 46 -0.31 11.29 4.70
C VAL A 46 0.44 11.60 6.00
N LYS A 47 -0.25 12.26 6.94
CA LYS A 47 0.22 12.56 8.30
C LYS A 47 -0.83 12.10 9.30
N ALA A 48 -0.41 11.76 10.53
CA ALA A 48 -1.36 11.51 11.61
C ALA A 48 -2.21 12.78 11.90
N PRO A 49 -3.50 12.64 12.29
CA PRO A 49 -4.26 11.40 12.43
C PRO A 49 -4.97 10.96 11.12
N GLY A 50 -4.58 11.49 9.96
CA GLY A 50 -5.19 11.19 8.68
C GLY A 50 -4.99 9.73 8.25
N VAL A 51 -6.07 9.14 7.75
CA VAL A 51 -6.10 7.78 7.17
C VAL A 51 -6.75 7.86 5.80
N VAL A 52 -6.15 7.24 4.80
CA VAL A 52 -6.73 7.09 3.45
C VAL A 52 -7.05 5.62 3.18
N LYS A 53 -8.15 5.37 2.46
CA LYS A 53 -8.71 4.03 2.31
C LYS A 53 -8.92 3.68 0.83
N PRO A 54 -7.85 3.41 0.07
CA PRO A 54 -8.01 3.09 -1.34
C PRO A 54 -8.77 1.77 -1.52
N GLU A 55 -9.65 1.77 -2.51
CA GLU A 55 -10.24 0.57 -3.11
C GLU A 55 -9.89 0.62 -4.60
N LEU A 56 -9.08 -0.34 -5.06
CA LEU A 56 -8.53 -0.33 -6.41
C LEU A 56 -9.00 -1.57 -7.15
N ASP A 57 -9.50 -1.38 -8.38
CA ASP A 57 -9.71 -2.46 -9.33
C ASP A 57 -8.35 -2.98 -9.81
N ILE A 58 -8.12 -4.27 -9.60
CA ILE A 58 -6.87 -4.97 -9.95
C ILE A 58 -7.09 -6.10 -10.95
N ARG A 59 -8.25 -6.14 -11.61
CA ARG A 59 -8.56 -7.16 -12.63
C ARG A 59 -7.54 -7.12 -13.76
N GLY A 60 -7.07 -8.31 -14.15
CA GLY A 60 -6.14 -8.50 -15.26
C GLY A 60 -4.68 -8.16 -14.92
N LEU A 61 -4.38 -7.75 -13.69
CA LEU A 61 -3.00 -7.48 -13.28
C LEU A 61 -2.25 -8.77 -12.94
N SER A 62 -0.97 -8.83 -13.33
CA SER A 62 -0.08 -9.95 -13.00
C SER A 62 0.80 -9.67 -11.78
N THR A 63 1.02 -8.39 -11.48
CA THR A 63 1.90 -7.94 -10.39
C THR A 63 1.32 -6.73 -9.68
N LEU A 64 1.61 -6.64 -8.38
CA LEU A 64 1.41 -5.44 -7.58
C LEU A 64 2.71 -5.03 -6.88
N SER A 65 2.89 -3.73 -6.67
CA SER A 65 3.97 -3.18 -5.84
C SER A 65 3.39 -2.16 -4.87
N LEU A 66 3.45 -2.49 -3.58
CA LEU A 66 3.03 -1.63 -2.47
C LEU A 66 4.25 -0.85 -1.98
N ARG A 67 4.20 0.48 -2.04
CA ARG A 67 5.37 1.34 -1.79
C ARG A 67 5.04 2.41 -0.76
N THR A 68 5.96 2.60 0.18
CA THR A 68 6.01 3.71 1.12
C THR A 68 7.22 4.57 0.77
N LEU A 69 7.00 5.84 0.47
CA LEU A 69 8.00 6.75 -0.08
C LEU A 69 7.98 8.09 0.67
N GLY A 70 9.07 8.84 0.56
CA GLY A 70 9.08 10.26 0.91
C GLY A 70 8.74 10.55 2.38
N ALA A 71 9.28 9.76 3.31
CA ALA A 71 9.20 10.08 4.73
C ALA A 71 9.77 11.48 4.98
N GLN A 72 8.97 12.36 5.60
CA GLN A 72 9.32 13.76 5.84
C GLN A 72 8.64 14.28 7.10
N GLY A 73 9.22 15.33 7.72
CA GLY A 73 8.71 15.92 8.95
C GLY A 73 9.84 16.31 9.90
N SER A 74 9.49 16.42 11.18
CA SER A 74 10.40 16.77 12.28
C SER A 74 11.45 15.68 12.53
N GLN A 75 11.08 14.41 12.37
CA GLN A 75 11.95 13.25 12.60
C GLN A 75 11.73 12.21 11.48
N PRO A 76 12.14 12.48 10.22
CA PRO A 76 11.83 11.63 9.06
C PRO A 76 12.25 10.17 9.23
N ALA A 77 13.40 9.93 9.89
CA ALA A 77 13.92 8.59 10.15
C ALA A 77 13.07 7.78 11.16
N GLN A 78 12.17 8.43 11.90
CA GLN A 78 11.27 7.80 12.87
C GLN A 78 9.84 7.70 12.34
N VAL A 79 9.57 8.14 11.10
CA VAL A 79 8.25 7.98 10.50
C VAL A 79 7.98 6.50 10.30
N CYS A 80 6.91 6.03 10.93
CA CYS A 80 6.42 4.67 10.84
C CYS A 80 4.94 4.70 10.41
N ALA A 81 4.53 3.71 9.63
CA ALA A 81 3.24 3.75 8.97
C ALA A 81 2.73 2.33 8.74
N ASN A 82 1.41 2.21 8.64
CA ASN A 82 0.72 0.94 8.46
C ASN A 82 0.03 0.87 7.11
N TRP A 83 0.12 -0.31 6.50
CA TRP A 83 -0.86 -0.81 5.54
C TRP A 83 -1.83 -1.71 6.33
N ALA A 84 -2.71 -1.10 7.13
CA ALA A 84 -3.64 -1.84 7.98
C ALA A 84 -4.78 -2.43 7.16
N ASN A 85 -5.29 -3.59 7.57
CA ASN A 85 -6.40 -4.30 6.90
C ASN A 85 -6.19 -4.47 5.39
N ALA A 86 -4.94 -4.57 4.93
CA ALA A 86 -4.62 -4.75 3.53
C ALA A 86 -5.11 -6.12 3.06
N VAL A 87 -5.96 -6.13 2.05
CA VAL A 87 -6.61 -7.36 1.56
C VAL A 87 -6.76 -7.34 0.04
N LEU A 88 -6.47 -8.48 -0.58
CA LEU A 88 -6.84 -8.77 -1.95
C LEU A 88 -8.15 -9.56 -1.95
N ILE A 89 -9.09 -9.18 -2.81
CA ILE A 89 -10.39 -9.83 -2.96
C ILE A 89 -10.46 -10.40 -4.36
N GLY A 90 -10.69 -11.71 -4.46
CA GLY A 90 -10.69 -12.46 -5.71
C GLY A 90 -11.64 -13.65 -5.65
N GLN A 91 -11.38 -14.64 -6.49
CA GLN A 91 -12.14 -15.88 -6.58
C GLN A 91 -11.47 -17.01 -5.79
N GLU A 92 -12.20 -18.09 -5.57
CA GLU A 92 -11.64 -19.29 -4.96
C GLU A 92 -10.49 -19.84 -5.81
N GLY A 93 -9.38 -20.18 -5.16
CA GLY A 93 -8.16 -20.65 -5.82
C GLY A 93 -7.19 -19.54 -6.25
N ASP A 94 -7.57 -18.26 -6.12
CA ASP A 94 -6.64 -17.16 -6.35
C ASP A 94 -5.50 -17.20 -5.33
N SER A 95 -4.28 -16.92 -5.81
CA SER A 95 -3.10 -16.86 -4.95
C SER A 95 -2.25 -15.64 -5.27
N ALA A 96 -1.58 -15.15 -4.23
CA ALA A 96 -0.62 -14.08 -4.31
C ALA A 96 0.63 -14.48 -3.53
N SER A 97 1.80 -14.23 -4.11
CA SER A 97 3.08 -14.53 -3.46
C SER A 97 3.95 -13.29 -3.39
N ILE A 98 4.61 -13.08 -2.25
CA ILE A 98 5.61 -12.04 -2.10
C ILE A 98 6.83 -12.42 -2.94
N VAL A 99 7.24 -11.51 -3.81
CA VAL A 99 8.48 -11.64 -4.57
C VAL A 99 9.60 -11.09 -3.71
N ALA A 100 10.51 -11.96 -3.30
CA ALA A 100 11.72 -11.54 -2.60
C ALA A 100 12.54 -10.59 -3.50
N PRO A 101 13.13 -9.53 -2.92
CA PRO A 101 13.99 -8.61 -3.66
C PRO A 101 15.23 -9.29 -4.25
#